data_AF-A0A2E2EFX1-F1
#
_entry.id   AF-A0A2E2EFX1-F1
#
_cell.length_a   1.000
_cell.length_b   1.000
_cell.length_c   1.000
_cell.angle_alpha   90.00
_cell.angle_beta   90.00
_cell.angle_gamma   90.00
#
_symmetry.space_group_name_H-M   'P 1'
#
loop_
_entity.id
_entity.type
_entity.pdbx_description
1 polymer ?
#
loop_
_entity_poly.entity_id
_entity_poly.type
_entity_poly.pdbx_seq_one_letter_code
_entity_poly.pdbx_strand_id
1 'polypeptide(L)'
;MKTFLLSTALLTSVCFNIYLLNTEVVVKDDLDSDIIEPLDDHISVAQSALKKTKKPVRNNSKKLKEIEKSFFPNKDSNEAEVSNKTESNFSEKDYENSQQAWKDTVTEYLEYELRVPFTSIQTYFDIQKQREQEISEYMAPKLQNTDETYLFTMEDNIEMAKINSKYLKRLQETLGEKAYREFINFRQKYNKKMIESGEGHFYIDF
;
A
#
# COMPACT_ATOMS: atom_id res chain seq x y z
N MET A 1 -6.08 53.78 5.53
CA MET A 1 -5.37 52.97 4.51
C MET A 1 -5.08 51.54 4.96
N LYS A 2 -4.51 51.29 6.16
CA LYS A 2 -4.19 49.93 6.62
C LYS A 2 -5.41 49.00 6.80
N THR A 3 -6.55 49.54 7.25
CA THR A 3 -7.81 48.78 7.37
C THR A 3 -8.40 48.38 6.02
N PHE A 4 -8.20 49.19 4.99
CA PHE A 4 -8.70 48.93 3.63
C PHE A 4 -7.93 47.78 2.98
N LEU A 5 -6.61 47.73 3.17
CA LEU A 5 -5.75 46.63 2.70
C LEU A 5 -6.08 45.30 3.39
N LEU A 6 -6.36 45.34 4.69
CA LEU A 6 -6.74 44.14 5.45
C LEU A 6 -8.09 43.59 4.99
N SER A 7 -9.08 44.47 4.77
CA SER A 7 -10.39 44.07 4.27
C SER A 7 -10.31 43.50 2.85
N THR A 8 -9.47 44.07 1.97
CA THR A 8 -9.30 43.54 0.61
C THR A 8 -8.61 42.17 0.61
N ALA A 9 -7.61 41.96 1.47
CA ALA A 9 -6.92 40.67 1.59
C ALA A 9 -7.83 39.57 2.15
N LEU A 10 -8.70 39.92 3.10
CA LEU A 10 -9.68 38.98 3.64
C LEU A 10 -10.73 38.63 2.57
N LEU A 11 -11.21 39.62 1.82
CA LEU A 11 -12.21 39.40 0.77
C LEU A 11 -11.66 38.52 -0.37
N THR A 12 -10.42 38.76 -0.80
CA THR A 12 -9.78 37.94 -1.84
C THR A 12 -9.51 36.52 -1.36
N SER A 13 -9.12 36.32 -0.10
CA SER A 13 -8.93 34.98 0.48
C SER A 13 -10.25 34.19 0.54
N VAL A 14 -11.35 34.83 0.93
CA VAL A 14 -12.67 34.18 0.97
C VAL A 14 -13.16 33.86 -0.45
N CYS A 15 -13.05 34.80 -1.39
CA CYS A 15 -13.43 34.56 -2.78
C CYS A 15 -12.59 33.45 -3.44
N PHE A 16 -11.30 33.36 -3.13
CA PHE A 16 -10.44 32.29 -3.65
C PHE A 16 -10.81 30.91 -3.11
N ASN A 17 -11.13 30.81 -1.81
CA ASN A 17 -11.63 29.56 -1.23
C ASN A 17 -12.98 29.13 -1.81
N ILE A 18 -13.89 30.08 -2.05
CA ILE A 18 -15.17 29.79 -2.72
C ILE A 18 -14.95 29.37 -4.17
N TYR A 19 -14.03 30.03 -4.89
CA TYR A 19 -13.68 29.65 -6.25
C TYR A 19 -13.16 28.21 -6.31
N LEU A 20 -12.25 27.82 -5.40
CA LEU A 20 -11.74 26.45 -5.30
C LEU A 20 -12.83 25.41 -4.99
N LEU A 21 -13.79 25.76 -4.13
CA LEU A 21 -14.93 24.89 -3.80
C LEU A 21 -15.91 24.72 -4.97
N ASN A 22 -16.01 25.72 -5.85
CA ASN A 22 -16.96 25.73 -6.97
C ASN A 22 -16.32 25.32 -8.31
N THR A 23 -14.99 25.28 -8.38
CA THR A 23 -14.29 24.53 -9.41
C THR A 23 -14.32 23.06 -9.03
N GLU A 24 -15.36 22.35 -9.45
CA GLU A 24 -15.15 20.96 -9.86
C GLU A 24 -14.06 21.03 -10.95
N VAL A 25 -12.82 20.79 -10.54
CA VAL A 25 -11.77 20.42 -11.47
C VAL A 25 -12.20 19.04 -11.97
N VAL A 26 -13.06 19.04 -12.98
CA VAL A 26 -13.21 17.93 -13.90
C VAL A 26 -11.85 17.84 -14.56
N VAL A 27 -10.95 17.10 -13.91
CA VAL A 27 -9.88 16.43 -14.62
C VAL A 27 -10.63 15.58 -15.63
N LYS A 28 -10.68 16.05 -16.88
CA LYS A 28 -11.02 15.18 -17.99
C LYS A 28 -9.89 14.16 -18.01
N ASP A 29 -10.14 13.02 -17.39
CA ASP A 29 -9.41 11.80 -17.72
C ASP A 29 -9.66 11.58 -19.21
N ASP A 30 -8.68 11.95 -20.05
CA ASP A 30 -8.61 11.53 -21.45
C ASP A 30 -8.27 10.02 -21.55
N LEU A 31 -8.94 9.21 -20.72
CA LEU A 31 -8.76 7.76 -20.61
C LEU A 31 -10.07 6.98 -20.85
N ASP A 32 -11.13 7.67 -21.31
CA ASP A 32 -12.37 7.06 -21.77
C ASP A 32 -12.60 7.36 -23.25
N SER A 33 -11.74 6.82 -24.09
CA SER A 33 -12.03 6.65 -25.53
C SER A 33 -11.93 5.17 -25.89
N ASP A 34 -12.74 4.34 -25.24
CA ASP A 34 -13.15 3.02 -25.74
C ASP A 34 -14.50 2.65 -25.09
N ILE A 35 -15.55 3.37 -25.53
CA ILE A 35 -16.93 2.91 -25.34
C ILE A 35 -17.10 1.67 -26.23
N ILE A 36 -16.85 0.49 -25.66
CA ILE A 36 -17.25 -0.78 -26.25
C ILE A 36 -18.75 -0.92 -25.97
N GLU A 37 -19.55 -0.86 -27.04
CA GLU A 37 -20.98 -1.21 -27.00
C GLU A 37 -21.18 -2.58 -26.31
N PRO A 38 -22.21 -2.75 -25.47
CA PRO A 38 -22.50 -4.06 -24.90
C PRO A 38 -23.01 -4.99 -26.02
N LEU A 39 -22.16 -5.91 -26.47
CA LEU A 39 -22.59 -7.06 -27.26
C LEU A 39 -23.31 -8.03 -26.32
N ASP A 40 -24.61 -8.20 -26.50
CA ASP A 40 -25.47 -9.14 -25.78
C ASP A 40 -25.09 -10.59 -26.18
N ASP A 41 -24.10 -11.16 -25.48
CA ASP A 41 -23.66 -12.53 -25.71
C ASP A 41 -24.32 -13.48 -24.71
N HIS A 42 -25.39 -14.15 -25.17
CA HIS A 42 -26.07 -15.20 -24.41
C HIS A 42 -25.21 -16.47 -24.37
N ILE A 43 -24.39 -16.62 -23.33
CA ILE A 43 -23.65 -17.88 -23.09
C ILE A 43 -24.57 -18.88 -22.38
N SER A 44 -24.97 -19.93 -23.11
CA SER A 44 -25.61 -21.12 -22.55
C SER A 44 -24.58 -21.96 -21.79
N VAL A 45 -24.65 -21.97 -20.46
CA VAL A 45 -23.77 -22.78 -19.60
C VAL A 45 -24.40 -24.15 -19.37
N ALA A 46 -23.86 -25.19 -20.02
CA ALA A 46 -24.16 -26.57 -19.66
C ALA A 46 -23.46 -26.91 -18.33
N GLN A 47 -24.24 -27.03 -17.25
CA GLN A 47 -23.74 -27.49 -15.96
C GLN A 47 -23.32 -28.96 -16.04
N SER A 48 -22.02 -29.24 -15.99
CA SER A 48 -21.49 -30.58 -15.78
C SER A 48 -21.39 -30.86 -14.27
N ALA A 49 -22.26 -31.76 -13.78
CA ALA A 49 -22.27 -32.20 -12.39
C ALA A 49 -21.05 -33.10 -12.08
N LEU A 50 -20.00 -32.52 -11.50
CA LEU A 50 -18.88 -33.30 -10.95
C LEU A 50 -19.22 -33.82 -9.55
N LYS A 51 -19.17 -35.16 -9.43
CA LYS A 51 -19.45 -35.94 -8.22
C LYS A 51 -18.49 -35.52 -7.09
N LYS A 52 -19.02 -34.94 -6.01
CA LYS A 52 -18.25 -34.55 -4.81
C LYS A 52 -17.62 -35.79 -4.15
N THR A 53 -16.32 -35.96 -4.27
CA THR A 53 -15.54 -36.77 -3.32
C THR A 53 -15.15 -35.88 -2.15
N LYS A 54 -15.75 -36.13 -0.97
CA LYS A 54 -15.40 -35.46 0.28
C LYS A 54 -13.98 -35.86 0.68
N LYS A 55 -12.99 -35.00 0.43
CA LYS A 55 -11.77 -34.99 1.24
C LYS A 55 -12.04 -34.16 2.50
N PRO A 56 -11.67 -34.63 3.70
CA PRO A 56 -11.90 -33.88 4.92
C PRO A 56 -11.04 -32.61 4.91
N VAL A 57 -11.72 -31.46 4.86
CA VAL A 57 -11.12 -30.15 5.11
C VAL A 57 -10.71 -30.11 6.57
N ARG A 58 -9.40 -30.14 6.84
CA ARG A 58 -8.85 -29.93 8.17
C ARG A 58 -9.03 -28.44 8.50
N ASN A 59 -10.02 -28.15 9.34
CA ASN A 59 -10.30 -26.80 9.85
C ASN A 59 -9.10 -26.32 10.69
N ASN A 60 -8.19 -25.56 10.07
CA ASN A 60 -7.04 -24.93 10.74
C ASN A 60 -7.27 -23.44 11.04
N SER A 61 -8.54 -23.00 11.09
CA SER A 61 -8.94 -21.63 11.49
C SER A 61 -8.52 -21.23 12.92
N LYS A 62 -7.88 -22.13 13.67
CA LYS A 62 -7.30 -21.84 14.98
C LYS A 62 -5.94 -21.13 14.88
N LYS A 63 -5.15 -21.36 13.82
CA LYS A 63 -3.80 -20.76 13.71
C LYS A 63 -3.83 -19.26 13.42
N LEU A 64 -4.76 -18.81 12.57
CA LEU A 64 -5.01 -17.38 12.28
C LEU A 64 -5.42 -16.59 13.54
N LYS A 65 -6.20 -17.20 14.44
CA LYS A 65 -6.66 -16.56 15.69
C LYS A 65 -5.59 -16.55 16.79
N GLU A 66 -4.64 -17.48 16.76
CA GLU A 66 -3.53 -17.52 17.72
C GLU A 66 -2.50 -16.43 17.43
N ILE A 67 -2.27 -16.14 16.14
CA ILE A 67 -1.46 -15.01 15.70
C ILE A 67 -2.16 -13.71 16.14
N GLU A 68 -3.42 -13.44 15.77
CA GLU A 68 -4.14 -12.23 16.25
C GLU A 68 -4.02 -12.00 17.77
N LYS A 69 -4.05 -13.05 18.60
CA LYS A 69 -3.93 -12.92 20.07
C LYS A 69 -2.51 -12.69 20.58
N SER A 70 -1.46 -13.03 19.83
CA SER A 70 -0.08 -12.71 20.22
C SER A 70 0.36 -11.31 19.77
N PHE A 71 -0.33 -10.71 18.80
CA PHE A 71 -0.03 -9.37 18.27
C PHE A 71 -0.78 -8.24 18.99
N PHE A 72 -1.98 -8.48 19.51
CA PHE A 72 -2.72 -7.47 20.27
C PHE A 72 -2.65 -7.78 21.78
N PRO A 73 -1.76 -7.14 22.57
CA PRO A 73 -1.88 -7.21 24.02
C PRO A 73 -3.26 -6.67 24.41
N ASN A 74 -4.01 -7.44 25.19
CA ASN A 74 -5.27 -7.01 25.79
C ASN A 74 -5.04 -5.66 26.45
N LYS A 75 -5.59 -4.60 25.85
CA LYS A 75 -5.68 -3.29 26.46
C LYS A 75 -6.83 -3.36 27.47
N ASP A 76 -6.55 -3.96 28.63
CA ASP A 76 -7.38 -3.76 29.79
C ASP A 76 -7.35 -2.26 30.10
N SER A 77 -8.51 -1.67 29.91
CA SER A 77 -8.84 -0.29 30.20
C SER A 77 -8.51 0.05 31.64
N ASN A 78 -7.42 0.78 31.85
CA ASN A 78 -7.30 1.69 32.97
C ASN A 78 -6.81 3.03 32.41
N GLU A 79 -7.64 4.05 32.58
CA GLU A 79 -7.29 5.45 32.38
C GLU A 79 -6.04 5.77 33.21
N ALA A 80 -4.92 6.07 32.54
CA ALA A 80 -3.78 6.71 33.18
C ALA A 80 -2.96 7.48 32.14
N GLU A 81 -3.02 8.80 32.28
CA GLU A 81 -1.98 9.81 31.98
C GLU A 81 -1.18 9.68 30.67
N VAL A 82 -1.47 10.61 29.77
CA VAL A 82 -0.63 10.97 28.62
C VAL A 82 0.73 11.48 29.13
N SER A 83 1.62 10.54 29.39
CA SER A 83 3.05 10.80 29.59
C SER A 83 3.69 11.03 28.23
N ASN A 84 4.00 12.29 27.93
CA ASN A 84 4.94 12.67 26.87
C ASN A 84 6.29 11.96 27.10
N LYS A 85 6.48 10.81 26.44
CA LYS A 85 7.79 10.18 26.25
C LYS A 85 7.95 9.90 24.77
N THR A 86 8.43 10.91 24.04
CA THR A 86 8.87 10.76 22.66
C THR A 86 10.40 10.76 22.64
N GLU A 87 10.97 9.67 23.14
CA GLU A 87 12.29 9.21 22.70
C GLU A 87 12.05 7.85 22.07
N SER A 88 11.81 7.86 20.76
CA SER A 88 11.75 6.66 19.95
C SER A 88 13.15 6.06 19.89
N ASN A 89 13.45 5.16 20.82
CA ASN A 89 14.62 4.32 20.72
C ASN A 89 14.39 3.34 19.58
N PHE A 90 14.88 3.68 18.39
CA PHE A 90 14.94 2.77 17.26
C PHE A 90 15.74 1.52 17.67
N SER A 91 15.05 0.38 17.71
CA SER A 91 15.62 -0.92 18.02
C SER A 91 15.78 -1.70 16.73
N GLU A 92 17.02 -2.02 16.35
CA GLU A 92 17.33 -2.81 15.16
C GLU A 92 16.61 -4.17 15.17
N LYS A 93 16.44 -4.75 16.37
CA LYS A 93 15.68 -5.99 16.56
C LYS A 93 14.19 -5.83 16.21
N ASP A 94 13.59 -4.68 16.51
CA ASP A 94 12.18 -4.44 16.20
C ASP A 94 11.99 -4.24 14.69
N TYR A 95 12.97 -3.65 14.02
CA TYR A 95 13.00 -3.55 12.56
C TYR A 95 13.11 -4.94 11.89
N GLU A 96 14.01 -5.80 12.35
CA GLU A 96 14.14 -7.17 11.84
C GLU A 96 12.87 -7.99 12.05
N ASN A 97 12.28 -7.91 13.25
CA ASN A 97 11.01 -8.56 13.56
C ASN A 97 9.89 -8.05 12.64
N SER A 98 9.86 -6.75 12.36
CA SER A 98 8.86 -6.15 11.46
C SER A 98 9.04 -6.63 10.03
N GLN A 99 10.28 -6.71 9.54
CA GLN A 99 10.54 -7.27 8.21
C GLN A 99 10.10 -8.72 8.10
N GLN A 100 10.38 -9.54 9.12
CA GLN A 100 10.00 -10.95 9.10
C GLN A 100 8.49 -11.12 9.15
N ALA A 101 7.80 -10.40 10.05
CA ALA A 101 6.35 -10.42 10.15
C ALA A 101 5.68 -9.99 8.85
N TRP A 102 6.24 -8.99 8.18
CA TRP A 102 5.80 -8.56 6.85
C TRP A 102 5.96 -9.68 5.81
N LYS A 103 7.15 -10.29 5.71
CA LYS A 103 7.40 -11.40 4.77
C LYS A 103 6.46 -12.58 5.01
N ASP A 104 6.24 -12.94 6.27
CA ASP A 104 5.34 -14.03 6.65
C ASP A 104 3.90 -13.70 6.25
N THR A 105 3.43 -12.48 6.54
CA THR A 105 2.09 -12.01 6.21
C THR A 105 1.83 -12.01 4.69
N VAL A 106 2.78 -11.50 3.90
CA VAL A 106 2.66 -11.49 2.45
C VAL A 106 2.68 -12.91 1.89
N THR A 107 3.59 -13.75 2.38
CA THR A 107 3.69 -15.15 1.95
C THR A 107 2.38 -15.89 2.24
N GLU A 108 1.84 -15.73 3.44
CA GLU A 108 0.58 -16.37 3.85
C GLU A 108 -0.58 -15.92 2.96
N TYR A 109 -0.70 -14.62 2.69
CA TYR A 109 -1.76 -14.10 1.84
C TYR A 109 -1.64 -14.60 0.38
N LEU A 110 -0.44 -14.52 -0.21
CA LEU A 110 -0.21 -14.97 -1.58
C LEU A 110 -0.41 -16.49 -1.73
N GLU A 111 0.08 -17.29 -0.78
CA GLU A 111 0.04 -18.75 -0.84
C GLU A 111 -1.35 -19.31 -0.54
N TYR A 112 -1.99 -18.88 0.56
CA TYR A 112 -3.23 -19.50 1.04
C TYR A 112 -4.48 -18.86 0.46
N GLU A 113 -4.53 -17.52 0.40
CA GLU A 113 -5.72 -16.80 -0.09
C GLU A 113 -5.74 -16.72 -1.61
N LEU A 114 -4.62 -16.30 -2.22
CA LEU A 114 -4.55 -16.13 -3.67
C LEU A 114 -4.11 -17.40 -4.42
N ARG A 115 -3.62 -18.42 -3.70
CA ARG A 115 -3.13 -19.69 -4.27
C ARG A 115 -2.08 -19.48 -5.36
N VAL A 116 -1.25 -18.46 -5.17
CA VAL A 116 -0.14 -18.14 -6.07
C VAL A 116 0.93 -19.22 -5.90
N PRO A 117 1.53 -19.75 -6.98
CA PRO A 117 2.61 -20.72 -6.88
C PRO A 117 3.79 -20.16 -6.10
N PHE A 118 4.44 -21.02 -5.30
CA PHE A 118 5.61 -20.64 -4.51
C PHE A 118 6.72 -19.95 -5.34
N THR A 119 6.93 -20.36 -6.59
CA THR A 119 7.89 -19.73 -7.50
C THR A 119 7.53 -18.26 -7.79
N SER A 120 6.26 -17.93 -7.94
CA SER A 120 5.82 -16.55 -8.16
C SER A 120 5.94 -15.72 -6.88
N ILE A 121 5.81 -16.34 -5.70
CA ILE A 121 6.04 -15.70 -4.40
C ILE A 121 7.53 -15.38 -4.21
N GLN A 122 8.43 -16.29 -4.58
CA GLN A 122 9.86 -15.99 -4.58
C GLN A 122 10.19 -14.83 -5.51
N THR A 123 9.64 -14.85 -6.74
CA THR A 123 9.82 -13.77 -7.70
C THR A 123 9.28 -12.43 -7.18
N TYR A 124 8.20 -12.40 -6.38
CA TYR A 124 7.73 -11.17 -5.72
C TYR A 124 8.83 -10.54 -4.87
N PHE A 125 9.47 -11.32 -3.99
CA PHE A 125 10.53 -10.81 -3.12
C PHE A 125 11.79 -10.41 -3.90
N ASP A 126 12.11 -11.13 -4.97
CA ASP A 126 13.21 -10.77 -5.86
C ASP A 126 12.94 -9.44 -6.58
N ILE A 127 11.72 -9.23 -7.08
CA ILE A 127 11.29 -7.98 -7.74
C ILE A 127 11.41 -6.81 -6.76
N GLN A 128 10.97 -7.00 -5.52
CA GLN A 128 11.09 -5.98 -4.50
C GLN A 128 12.54 -5.65 -4.17
N LYS A 129 13.37 -6.67 -3.94
CA LYS A 129 14.80 -6.45 -3.65
C LYS A 129 15.49 -5.69 -4.78
N GLN A 130 15.17 -6.03 -6.04
CA GLN A 130 15.69 -5.33 -7.21
C GLN A 130 15.22 -3.87 -7.26
N ARG A 131 13.96 -3.60 -6.91
CA ARG A 131 13.42 -2.24 -6.79
C ARG A 131 14.17 -1.43 -5.74
N GLU A 132 14.32 -1.96 -4.53
CA GLU A 132 15.04 -1.31 -3.43
C GLU A 132 16.50 -1.03 -3.81
N GLN A 133 17.15 -1.98 -4.49
CA GLN A 133 18.50 -1.80 -4.99
C GLN A 133 18.58 -0.67 -6.03
N GLU A 134 17.70 -0.63 -7.03
CA GLU A 134 17.70 0.42 -8.06
C GLU A 134 17.40 1.81 -7.48
N ILE A 135 16.47 1.90 -6.51
CA ILE A 135 16.22 3.13 -5.75
C ILE A 135 17.49 3.55 -4.99
N SER A 136 18.14 2.62 -4.30
CA SER A 136 19.35 2.91 -3.54
C SER A 136 20.49 3.38 -4.46
N GLU A 137 20.69 2.73 -5.60
CA GLU A 137 21.70 3.12 -6.59
C GLU A 137 21.44 4.53 -7.15
N TYR A 138 20.17 4.88 -7.37
CA TYR A 138 19.78 6.21 -7.83
C TYR A 138 19.97 7.31 -6.77
N MET A 139 19.67 7.00 -5.51
CA MET A 139 19.68 7.97 -4.40
C MET A 139 21.06 8.12 -3.74
N ALA A 140 21.86 7.04 -3.68
CA ALA A 140 23.17 7.02 -3.03
C ALA A 140 24.09 8.20 -3.43
N PRO A 141 24.32 8.51 -4.73
CA PRO A 141 25.22 9.59 -5.11
C PRO A 141 24.71 10.99 -4.71
N LYS A 142 23.40 11.15 -4.47
CA LYS A 142 22.79 12.44 -4.08
C LYS A 142 22.86 12.67 -2.57
N LEU A 143 22.81 11.59 -1.82
CA LEU A 143 22.94 11.57 -0.37
C LEU A 143 24.40 11.60 0.10
N GLN A 144 25.34 11.12 -0.74
CA GLN A 144 26.77 11.10 -0.42
C GLN A 144 27.50 12.42 -0.70
N ASN A 145 26.94 13.30 -1.53
CA ASN A 145 27.62 14.51 -2.04
C ASN A 145 27.37 15.78 -1.22
N THR A 146 27.00 15.67 0.05
CA THR A 146 26.35 16.80 0.73
C THR A 146 26.93 17.08 2.12
N ASP A 147 27.74 18.15 2.20
CA ASP A 147 27.93 18.96 3.43
C ASP A 147 26.64 19.76 3.77
N GLU A 148 25.65 19.78 2.88
CA GLU A 148 24.36 20.47 3.02
C GLU A 148 23.16 19.50 3.04
N THR A 149 22.01 19.92 3.56
CA THR A 149 20.81 19.07 3.56
C THR A 149 20.31 18.82 2.13
N TYR A 150 20.25 17.55 1.72
CA TYR A 150 19.67 17.15 0.43
C TYR A 150 18.18 17.52 0.35
N LEU A 151 17.79 18.20 -0.73
CA LEU A 151 16.41 18.54 -1.05
C LEU A 151 15.91 17.64 -2.18
N PHE A 152 14.83 16.91 -1.91
CA PHE A 152 14.19 16.04 -2.89
C PHE A 152 13.52 16.87 -4.00
N THR A 153 13.92 16.65 -5.25
CA THR A 153 13.52 17.45 -6.42
C THR A 153 12.34 16.83 -7.19
N MET A 154 11.82 17.58 -8.16
CA MET A 154 10.79 17.05 -9.07
C MET A 154 11.35 15.98 -10.00
N GLU A 155 12.60 16.12 -10.44
CA GLU A 155 13.32 15.11 -11.22
C GLU A 155 13.46 13.81 -10.43
N ASP A 156 13.73 13.89 -9.13
CA ASP A 156 13.78 12.71 -8.24
C ASP A 156 12.42 12.00 -8.18
N ASN A 157 11.33 12.77 -8.09
CA ASN A 157 9.99 12.21 -8.13
C ASN A 157 9.71 11.46 -9.45
N ILE A 158 10.07 12.07 -10.58
CA ILE A 158 9.88 11.48 -11.91
C ILE A 158 10.65 10.16 -12.04
N GLU A 159 11.92 10.11 -11.63
CA GLU A 159 12.71 8.89 -11.72
C GLU A 159 12.23 7.81 -10.73
N MET A 160 11.88 8.19 -9.51
CA MET A 160 11.26 7.26 -8.55
C MET A 160 9.95 6.68 -9.08
N ALA A 161 9.12 7.49 -9.75
CA ALA A 161 7.90 7.03 -10.39
C ALA A 161 8.17 6.05 -11.56
N LYS A 162 9.22 6.30 -12.35
CA LYS A 162 9.65 5.37 -13.42
C LYS A 162 10.10 4.04 -12.86
N ILE A 163 10.94 4.06 -11.82
CA ILE A 163 11.41 2.85 -11.13
C ILE A 163 10.20 2.08 -10.58
N ASN A 164 9.32 2.75 -9.84
CA ASN A 164 8.10 2.13 -9.30
C ASN A 164 7.24 1.50 -10.40
N SER A 165 6.93 2.24 -11.48
CA SER A 165 6.12 1.75 -12.59
C SER A 165 6.71 0.49 -13.24
N LYS A 166 8.03 0.47 -13.47
CA LYS A 166 8.77 -0.68 -14.01
C LYS A 166 8.56 -1.93 -13.16
N TYR A 167 8.71 -1.84 -11.84
CA TYR A 167 8.59 -3.00 -10.94
C TYR A 167 7.13 -3.40 -10.66
N LEU A 168 6.20 -2.44 -10.61
CA LEU A 168 4.77 -2.74 -10.52
C LEU A 168 4.28 -3.54 -11.72
N LYS A 169 4.71 -3.17 -12.94
CA LYS A 169 4.37 -3.92 -14.15
C LYS A 169 4.90 -5.36 -14.10
N ARG A 170 6.17 -5.55 -13.70
CA ARG A 170 6.76 -6.89 -13.53
C ARG A 170 6.03 -7.70 -12.47
N LEU A 171 5.57 -7.07 -11.39
CA LEU A 171 4.79 -7.76 -10.39
C LEU A 171 3.45 -8.22 -10.95
N GLN A 172 2.74 -7.33 -11.64
CA GLN A 172 1.45 -7.66 -12.26
C GLN A 172 1.58 -8.83 -13.24
N GLU A 173 2.65 -8.86 -14.03
CA GLU A 173 2.96 -9.98 -14.93
C GLU A 173 3.24 -11.29 -14.15
N THR A 174 3.92 -11.20 -13.00
CA THR A 174 4.32 -12.37 -12.19
C THR A 174 3.14 -12.99 -11.43
N LEU A 175 2.28 -12.16 -10.83
CA LEU A 175 1.12 -12.61 -10.07
C LEU A 175 -0.09 -12.89 -10.97
N GLY A 176 -0.17 -12.24 -12.11
CA GLY A 176 -1.36 -12.18 -12.95
C GLY A 176 -2.35 -11.12 -12.46
N GLU A 177 -3.17 -10.61 -13.39
CA GLU A 177 -4.00 -9.42 -13.18
C GLU A 177 -4.96 -9.54 -11.98
N LYS A 178 -5.61 -10.69 -11.82
CA LYS A 178 -6.55 -10.92 -10.71
C LYS A 178 -5.84 -10.93 -9.36
N ALA A 179 -4.79 -11.74 -9.22
CA ALA A 179 -4.06 -11.86 -7.96
C ALA A 179 -3.36 -10.54 -7.60
N TYR A 180 -2.83 -9.82 -8.59
CA TYR A 180 -2.26 -8.50 -8.40
C TYR A 180 -3.29 -7.50 -7.82
N ARG A 181 -4.49 -7.40 -8.42
CA ARG A 181 -5.53 -6.50 -7.89
C ARG A 181 -5.93 -6.84 -6.45
N GLU A 182 -6.13 -8.11 -6.15
CA GLU A 182 -6.47 -8.55 -4.78
C GLU A 182 -5.33 -8.24 -3.80
N PHE A 183 -4.08 -8.46 -4.21
CA PHE A 183 -2.91 -8.11 -3.41
C PHE A 183 -2.79 -6.61 -3.13
N ILE A 184 -3.02 -5.74 -4.12
CA ILE A 184 -3.00 -4.28 -3.92
C ILE A 184 -4.08 -3.86 -2.91
N ASN A 185 -5.28 -4.43 -3.01
CA ASN A 185 -6.37 -4.17 -2.06
C ASN A 185 -6.03 -4.63 -0.65
N PHE A 186 -5.44 -5.81 -0.52
CA PHE A 186 -4.95 -6.34 0.75
C PHE A 186 -3.90 -5.42 1.38
N ARG A 187 -2.87 -5.03 0.61
CA ARG A 187 -1.82 -4.12 1.04
C ARG A 187 -2.39 -2.81 1.56
N GLN A 188 -3.30 -2.18 0.82
CA GLN A 188 -3.92 -0.92 1.22
C GLN A 188 -4.69 -1.05 2.54
N LYS A 189 -5.50 -2.11 2.68
CA LYS A 189 -6.27 -2.36 3.91
C LYS A 189 -5.35 -2.64 5.11
N TYR A 190 -4.34 -3.47 4.90
CA TYR A 190 -3.38 -3.82 5.94
C TYR A 190 -2.59 -2.59 6.38
N ASN A 191 -2.02 -1.83 5.45
CA ASN A 191 -1.24 -0.63 5.77
C ASN A 191 -2.10 0.43 6.47
N LYS A 192 -3.36 0.61 6.04
CA LYS A 192 -4.31 1.48 6.73
C LYS A 192 -4.51 1.04 8.19
N LYS A 193 -4.72 -0.25 8.44
CA LYS A 193 -4.85 -0.79 9.81
C LYS A 193 -3.59 -0.56 10.65
N MET A 194 -2.41 -0.70 10.06
CA MET A 194 -1.13 -0.44 10.74
C MET A 194 -0.94 1.04 11.09
N ILE A 195 -1.36 1.97 10.20
CA ILE A 195 -1.38 3.42 10.50
C ILE A 195 -2.32 3.68 11.68
N GLU A 196 -3.55 3.16 11.62
CA GLU A 196 -4.61 3.43 12.60
C GLU A 196 -4.31 2.85 13.99
N SER A 197 -3.57 1.74 14.06
CA SER A 197 -3.17 1.10 15.32
C SER A 197 -1.93 1.71 15.96
N GLY A 198 -1.22 2.63 15.28
CA GLY A 198 0.06 3.16 15.72
C GLY A 198 1.24 2.20 15.50
N GLU A 199 1.01 1.07 14.84
CA GLU A 199 2.00 0.05 14.48
C GLU A 199 2.59 0.32 13.07
N GLY A 200 2.86 1.59 12.78
CA GLY A 200 3.33 2.01 11.47
C GLY A 200 4.70 1.48 11.05
N HIS A 201 5.39 0.75 11.92
CA HIS A 201 6.67 0.11 11.58
C HIS A 201 6.47 -1.19 10.76
N PHE A 202 5.23 -1.68 10.64
CA PHE A 202 4.91 -2.97 10.03
C PHE A 202 4.29 -2.86 8.63
N TYR A 203 4.45 -1.75 7.91
CA TYR A 203 3.84 -1.60 6.57
C TYR A 203 4.36 -2.62 5.56
N ILE A 204 3.45 -3.11 4.74
CA ILE A 204 3.78 -3.89 3.54
C ILE A 204 4.21 -2.91 2.45
N ASP A 205 5.48 -2.95 2.06
CA ASP A 205 5.97 -2.19 0.92
C ASP A 205 5.73 -2.95 -0.40
N PHE A 206 5.38 -2.18 -1.45
CA PHE A 206 5.49 -2.56 -2.85
C PHE A 206 5.47 -1.36 -3.81
#